data_AF-F7ZFQ6-F1
#
_entry.id   AF-F7ZFQ6-F1
#
_cell.length_a   1.000
_cell.length_b   1.000
_cell.length_c   1.000
_cell.angle_alpha   90.00
_cell.angle_beta   90.00
_cell.angle_gamma   90.00
#
_symmetry.space_group_name_H-M   'P 1'
#
loop_
_entity.id
_entity.type
_entity.pdbx_description
1 polymer ?
#
loop_
_entity_poly.entity_id
_entity_poly.type
_entity_poly.pdbx_seq_one_letter_code
_entity_poly.pdbx_strand_id
1 'polypeptide(L)' 'MPKMKTKSSAKKRFKITATGKVIGGQAGKRHGMIKRSKKFIRDARGTTVLSEPDAKIIKGFMPYDR' A
#
# COMPACT_ATOMS: atom_id res chain seq x y z
N MET A 1 -15.82 26.56 5.97
CA MET A 1 -15.40 25.58 4.94
C MET A 1 -14.85 24.33 5.65
N PRO A 2 -15.41 23.13 5.43
CA PRO A 2 -14.95 21.92 6.11
C PRO A 2 -13.58 21.47 5.59
N LYS A 3 -12.69 21.07 6.51
CA LYS A 3 -11.36 20.52 6.18
C LYS A 3 -11.52 19.16 5.49
N MET A 4 -10.81 18.95 4.37
CA MET A 4 -10.74 17.62 3.73
C MET A 4 -10.28 16.57 4.74
N LYS A 5 -10.85 15.36 4.68
CA LYS A 5 -10.53 14.28 5.62
C LYS A 5 -9.70 13.22 4.91
N THR A 6 -8.68 12.71 5.60
CA THR A 6 -7.93 11.54 5.16
C THR A 6 -8.84 10.32 5.16
N LYS A 7 -8.83 9.55 4.08
CA LYS A 7 -9.58 8.30 3.99
C LYS A 7 -8.97 7.27 4.95
N SER A 8 -9.70 6.94 6.01
CA SER A 8 -9.21 6.03 7.07
C SER A 8 -8.84 4.65 6.53
N SER A 9 -9.50 4.18 5.48
CA SER A 9 -9.17 2.91 4.83
C SER A 9 -7.84 2.92 4.08
N ALA A 10 -7.45 4.07 3.50
CA ALA A 10 -6.15 4.26 2.86
C ALA A 10 -5.02 4.32 3.89
N LYS A 11 -5.22 5.12 4.96
CA LYS A 11 -4.26 5.26 6.07
C LYS A 11 -3.89 3.92 6.74
N LYS A 12 -4.85 2.99 6.82
CA LYS A 12 -4.63 1.64 7.40
C LYS A 12 -3.84 0.69 6.49
N ARG A 13 -3.71 0.99 5.19
CA ARG A 13 -3.19 0.06 4.17
C ARG A 13 -1.89 0.53 3.53
N PHE A 14 -1.71 1.85 3.40
CA PHE A 14 -0.57 2.45 2.71
C PHE A 14 0.18 3.39 3.64
N LYS A 15 1.50 3.39 3.51
CA LYS A 15 2.39 4.33 4.20
C LYS A 15 3.21 5.11 3.18
N ILE A 16 3.48 6.37 3.47
CA ILE A 16 4.39 7.19 2.68
C ILE A 16 5.76 7.14 3.35
N THR A 17 6.78 6.83 2.55
CA THR A 17 8.20 6.84 2.96
C THR A 17 8.72 8.27 3.02
N ALA A 18 9.83 8.51 3.72
CA ALA A 18 10.44 9.84 3.81
C ALA A 18 10.77 10.46 2.44
N THR A 19 10.99 9.63 1.42
CA THR A 19 11.24 10.07 0.03
C THR A 19 9.95 10.27 -0.79
N GLY A 20 8.77 10.22 -0.18
CA GLY A 20 7.49 10.44 -0.85
C GLY A 20 6.95 9.27 -1.68
N LYS A 21 7.54 8.07 -1.56
CA LYS A 21 7.06 6.84 -2.22
C LYS A 21 5.96 6.18 -1.38
N VAL A 22 4.93 5.68 -2.05
CA VAL A 22 3.82 4.95 -1.41
C VAL A 22 4.18 3.47 -1.32
N ILE A 23 4.15 2.91 -0.11
CA ILE A 23 4.39 1.49 0.15
C ILE A 23 3.13 0.80 0.64
N GLY A 24 2.98 -0.47 0.26
CA GLY A 24 1.87 -1.33 0.66
C GLY A 24 2.28 -2.80 0.80
N GLY A 25 1.44 -3.58 1.47
CA GLY A 25 1.63 -5.03 1.56
C GLY A 25 1.30 -5.74 0.24
N GLN A 26 2.05 -6.79 -0.07
CA GLN A 26 1.82 -7.61 -1.26
C GLN A 26 0.49 -8.37 -1.20
N ALA A 27 -0.19 -8.46 -2.33
CA ALA A 27 -1.45 -9.20 -2.46
C ALA A 27 -1.20 -10.73 -2.54
N GLY A 28 -2.23 -11.52 -2.25
CA GLY A 28 -2.18 -12.97 -2.49
C GLY A 28 -1.48 -13.80 -1.40
N LYS A 29 -1.00 -13.19 -0.31
CA LYS A 29 -0.37 -13.86 0.84
C LYS A 29 -1.23 -13.81 2.11
N ARG A 30 -2.47 -14.29 2.01
CA ARG A 30 -3.39 -14.42 3.17
C ARG A 30 -4.13 -15.76 3.25
N HIS A 31 -4.54 -16.30 2.10
CA HIS A 31 -5.26 -17.57 2.01
C HIS A 31 -4.80 -18.35 0.77
N GLY A 32 -5.05 -19.66 0.73
CA GLY A 32 -4.68 -20.51 -0.40
C GLY A 32 -3.17 -20.80 -0.51
N MET A 33 -2.46 -20.82 0.63
CA MET A 33 -1.00 -21.01 0.66
C MET A 33 -0.54 -22.37 0.14
N ILE A 34 -1.40 -23.38 0.19
CA ILE A 34 -1.15 -24.73 -0.33
C ILE A 34 -0.80 -24.69 -1.83
N LYS A 35 -1.40 -23.78 -2.59
CA LYS A 35 -1.19 -23.66 -4.05
C LYS A 35 -0.03 -22.76 -4.43
N ARG A 36 0.63 -22.11 -3.47
CA ARG A 36 1.68 -21.11 -3.73
C ARG A 36 3.06 -21.74 -3.61
N SER A 37 3.95 -21.39 -4.53
CA SER A 37 5.34 -21.84 -4.45
C SER A 37 6.05 -21.19 -3.27
N LYS A 38 7.04 -21.89 -2.69
CA LYS A 38 7.88 -21.35 -1.60
C LYS A 38 8.58 -20.04 -2.01
N LYS A 39 8.93 -19.91 -3.30
CA LYS A 39 9.50 -18.69 -3.89
C LYS A 39 8.54 -17.50 -3.75
N PHE A 40 7.29 -17.66 -4.20
CA PHE A 40 6.28 -16.60 -4.07
C PHE A 40 6.05 -16.16 -2.62
N ILE A 41 5.95 -17.14 -1.70
CA ILE A 41 5.71 -16.85 -0.28
C ILE A 41 6.86 -16.03 0.32
N ARG A 42 8.11 -16.29 -0.10
CA ARG A 42 9.30 -15.55 0.34
C ARG A 42 9.30 -14.13 -0.22
N ASP A 43 9.06 -13.98 -1.52
CA ASP A 43 9.09 -12.68 -2.21
C ASP A 43 7.98 -11.75 -1.70
N ALA A 44 6.81 -12.30 -1.35
CA ALA A 44 5.67 -11.57 -0.80
C ALA A 44 5.73 -11.30 0.72
N ARG A 45 6.87 -11.52 1.40
CA ARG A 45 7.02 -11.20 2.84
C ARG A 45 7.07 -9.70 3.13
N GLY A 46 7.68 -8.92 2.25
CA GLY A 46 7.91 -7.50 2.46
C GLY A 46 6.77 -6.60 2.02
N THR A 47 6.98 -5.32 2.24
CA THR A 47 6.24 -4.25 1.57
C THR A 47 6.85 -3.99 0.20
N THR A 48 6.03 -3.50 -0.73
CA THR A 48 6.48 -3.07 -2.06
C THR A 48 6.14 -1.61 -2.27
N VAL A 49 6.93 -0.97 -3.12
CA VAL A 49 6.59 0.33 -3.70
C VAL A 49 5.47 0.12 -4.71
N LEU A 50 4.46 0.98 -4.66
CA LEU A 50 3.37 0.98 -5.64
C LEU A 50 3.83 1.60 -6.97
N SER A 51 3.13 1.21 -8.03
CA SER A 51 3.28 1.84 -9.34
C SER A 51 2.97 3.35 -9.24
N GLU A 52 3.59 4.15 -10.12
CA GLU A 52 3.34 5.59 -10.19
C GLU A 52 1.86 5.97 -10.36
N PRO A 53 1.06 5.33 -11.25
CA PRO A 53 -0.35 5.67 -11.40
C PRO A 53 -1.16 5.37 -10.12
N ASP A 54 -0.92 4.23 -9.46
CA ASP A 54 -1.62 3.91 -8.21
C ASP A 54 -1.23 4.84 -7.07
N ALA A 55 0.05 5.24 -7.02
CA ALA A 55 0.56 6.18 -6.03
C ALA A 55 -0.11 7.56 -6.15
N LYS A 56 -0.40 8.02 -7.38
CA LYS A 56 -1.10 9.29 -7.62
C LYS A 56 -2.52 9.28 -7.04
N ILE A 57 -3.24 8.18 -7.21
CA ILE A 57 -4.60 8.00 -6.67
C ILE A 57 -4.57 8.01 -5.14
N ILE A 58 -3.64 7.28 -4.53
CA ILE A 58 -3.55 7.16 -3.06
C ILE A 58 -3.17 8.48 -2.40
N LYS A 59 -2.26 9.25 -3.00
CA LYS A 59 -1.91 10.60 -2.52
C LYS A 59 -3.12 11.54 -2.49
N GLY A 60 -4.06 11.40 -3.43
CA GLY A 60 -5.33 12.15 -3.40
C GLY A 60 -6.23 11.81 -2.20
N PHE A 61 -6.19 10.57 -1.72
CA PHE A 61 -6.99 10.13 -0.56
C PHE A 61 -6.40 10.54 0.80
N MET A 62 -5.13 10.96 0.83
CA MET A 62 -4.39 11.29 2.05
C MET A 62 -3.70 12.66 1.89
N PRO A 63 -4.47 13.76 1.89
CA PRO A 63 -3.95 15.10 1.58
C PRO A 63 -2.94 15.65 2.60
N TYR A 64 -2.81 15.01 3.77
CA TYR A 64 -1.90 15.45 4.85
C TYR A 64 -0.73 14.50 5.09
N ASP A 65 -0.75 13.29 4.52
CA ASP A 65 0.40 12.40 4.63
C ASP A 65 1.37 12.82 3.52
N ARG A 66 2.53 13.37 3.91
CA ARG A 66 3.66 13.71 3.03
C ARG A 66 4.91 12.99 3.51
#